data_AF-A0A0M3V948-F1
#
_entry.id   AF-A0A0M3V948-F1
#
_cell.length_a   1.000
_cell.length_b   1.000
_cell.length_c   1.000
_cell.angle_alpha   90.00
_cell.angle_beta   90.00
_cell.angle_gamma   90.00
#
_symmetry.space_group_name_H-M   'P 1'
#
loop_
_entity.id
_entity.type
_entity.pdbx_description
1 polymer ?
#
loop_
_entity_poly.entity_id
_entity_poly.type
_entity_poly.pdbx_seq_one_letter_code
_entity_poly.pdbx_strand_id
1 'polypeptide(L)'
;MSTLALTPQWHDAINQVETTEKILGGAAGNANLASKQLAENILWLKQTIENIRNEPIKVGDIYTTTISHATAAAVNTHHGYGTWERFAEGRTLVGYSTKSTDIAEYKTMGNEFGENTHKLTVDEMPSHRHTLKHGRDNGITDNDAGTIASDTPIWSNQYIPDSTIGSAGGDQPHNNTQPSKVVANWLRTA
;
A
#
# COMPACT_ATOMS: atom_id res chain seq x y z
N MET A 1 -12.61 -24.62 32.19
CA MET A 1 -11.76 -24.19 33.32
C MET A 1 -10.48 -24.99 33.25
N SER A 2 -9.40 -24.40 32.74
CA SER A 2 -8.11 -25.11 32.64
C SER A 2 -7.52 -25.27 34.03
N THR A 3 -7.42 -26.51 34.50
CA THR A 3 -6.63 -26.88 35.68
C THR A 3 -5.16 -26.74 35.34
N LEU A 4 -4.65 -25.51 35.43
CA LEU A 4 -3.23 -25.22 35.41
C LEU A 4 -2.65 -25.68 36.74
N ALA A 5 -1.89 -26.78 36.70
CA ALA A 5 -1.08 -27.21 37.84
C ALA A 5 0.08 -26.21 37.98
N LEU A 6 -0.01 -25.33 38.97
CA LEU A 6 1.06 -24.41 39.33
C LEU A 6 2.10 -25.18 40.15
N THR A 7 3.28 -25.40 39.58
CA THR A 7 4.43 -25.91 40.35
C THR A 7 5.18 -24.70 40.91
N PRO A 8 5.12 -24.44 42.23
CA PRO A 8 5.87 -23.35 42.83
C PRO A 8 7.37 -23.55 42.62
N GLN A 9 8.04 -22.58 42.02
CA GLN A 9 9.50 -22.54 41.95
C GLN A 9 10.02 -21.51 42.94
N TRP A 10 10.69 -22.01 43.98
CA TRP A 10 11.42 -21.21 44.94
C TRP A 10 12.75 -20.78 44.31
N HIS A 11 13.05 -19.48 44.29
CA HIS A 11 14.38 -19.00 43.94
C HIS A 11 15.21 -18.87 45.21
N ASP A 12 16.39 -19.49 45.23
CA ASP A 12 17.28 -19.53 46.40
C ASP A 12 17.83 -18.15 46.82
N ALA A 13 17.64 -17.12 45.99
CA ALA A 13 18.00 -15.73 46.29
C ALA A 13 16.93 -14.98 47.12
N ILE A 14 15.76 -15.61 47.34
CA ILE A 14 14.65 -15.01 48.08
C ILE A 14 14.74 -15.49 49.53
N ASN A 15 15.24 -14.62 50.42
CA ASN A 15 15.29 -14.90 51.86
C ASN A 15 13.90 -15.33 52.37
N GLN A 16 13.87 -16.33 53.25
CA GLN A 16 12.67 -16.74 53.99
C GLN A 16 12.78 -16.17 55.41
N VAL A 17 11.72 -15.55 55.93
CA VAL A 17 11.72 -15.09 57.33
C VAL A 17 11.53 -16.35 58.20
N GLU A 18 12.59 -16.80 58.85
CA GLU A 18 12.50 -17.86 59.85
C GLU A 18 11.65 -17.39 61.03
N THR A 19 10.86 -18.30 61.63
CA THR A 19 9.96 -17.96 62.75
C THR A 19 10.67 -17.45 64.01
N THR A 20 12.00 -17.57 64.04
CA THR A 20 12.88 -17.13 65.14
C THR A 20 13.66 -15.85 64.82
N GLU A 21 13.54 -15.31 63.61
CA GLU A 21 14.25 -14.11 63.19
C GLU A 21 13.58 -12.86 63.77
N LYS A 22 14.37 -11.97 64.40
CA LYS A 22 13.84 -10.71 64.95
C LYS A 22 13.34 -9.82 63.80
N ILE A 23 12.12 -9.30 63.89
CA ILE A 23 11.58 -8.34 62.91
C ILE A 23 12.40 -7.04 63.00
N LEU A 24 13.21 -6.76 61.98
CA LEU A 24 14.02 -5.56 61.82
C LEU A 24 13.38 -4.66 60.75
N GLY A 25 13.24 -3.37 61.06
CA GLY A 25 12.77 -2.33 60.13
C GLY A 25 13.91 -1.71 59.31
N GLY A 26 13.58 -1.13 58.15
CA GLY A 26 14.52 -0.46 57.23
C GLY A 26 14.66 -1.14 55.87
N ALA A 27 15.34 -0.50 54.91
CA ALA A 27 15.37 -0.90 53.49
C ALA A 27 15.82 -2.36 53.22
N ALA A 28 16.62 -2.95 54.13
CA ALA A 28 17.10 -4.33 54.08
C ALA A 28 16.50 -5.25 55.16
N GLY A 29 15.55 -4.75 55.97
CA GLY A 29 14.94 -5.51 57.06
C GLY A 29 13.98 -6.61 56.59
N ASN A 30 13.88 -7.69 57.35
CA ASN A 30 13.00 -8.84 57.09
C ASN A 30 11.51 -8.50 57.16
N ALA A 31 11.12 -7.41 57.82
CA ALA A 31 9.76 -6.86 57.75
C ALA A 31 9.32 -6.53 56.31
N ASN A 32 10.27 -6.18 55.43
CA ASN A 32 10.01 -5.81 54.04
C ASN A 32 10.10 -7.00 53.07
N LEU A 33 10.40 -8.20 53.55
CA LEU A 33 10.68 -9.36 52.71
C LEU A 33 9.44 -9.84 51.93
N ALA A 34 8.29 -9.90 52.60
CA ALA A 34 7.02 -10.24 51.95
C ALA A 34 6.65 -9.26 50.82
N SER A 35 6.91 -7.96 51.02
CA SER A 35 6.67 -6.95 49.99
C SER A 35 7.64 -7.07 48.81
N LYS A 36 8.91 -7.43 49.06
CA LYS A 36 9.90 -7.69 47.99
C LYS A 36 9.54 -8.93 47.18
N GLN A 37 9.17 -10.02 47.85
CA GLN A 37 8.70 -11.26 47.22
C GLN A 37 7.48 -11.02 46.32
N LEU A 38 6.51 -10.25 46.81
CA LEU A 38 5.35 -9.89 46.02
C LEU A 38 5.74 -9.08 44.77
N ALA A 39 6.65 -8.11 44.91
CA ALA A 39 7.11 -7.31 43.78
C ALA A 39 7.83 -8.15 42.72
N GLU A 40 8.67 -9.11 43.12
CA GLU A 40 9.35 -10.05 42.22
C GLU A 40 8.36 -10.98 41.49
N ASN A 41 7.38 -11.53 42.21
CA ASN A 41 6.34 -12.36 41.60
C ASN A 41 5.49 -11.57 40.58
N ILE A 42 5.15 -10.32 40.88
CA ILE A 42 4.43 -9.43 39.95
C ILE A 42 5.30 -9.14 38.71
N LEU A 43 6.60 -8.90 38.91
CA LEU A 43 7.53 -8.65 37.80
C LEU A 43 7.65 -9.87 36.89
N TRP A 44 7.79 -11.07 37.46
CA TRP A 44 7.87 -12.32 36.73
C TRP A 44 6.59 -12.64 35.96
N LEU A 45 5.42 -12.44 36.59
CA LEU A 45 4.13 -12.59 35.92
C LEU A 45 3.99 -11.63 34.75
N LYS A 46 4.38 -10.37 34.93
CA LYS A 46 4.39 -9.37 33.85
C LYS A 46 5.26 -9.83 32.68
N GLN A 47 6.51 -10.23 32.95
CA GLN A 47 7.42 -10.72 31.91
C GLN A 47 6.88 -11.96 31.20
N THR A 48 6.30 -12.90 31.94
CA THR A 48 5.72 -14.13 31.39
C THR A 48 4.51 -13.82 30.51
N ILE A 49 3.63 -12.91 30.94
CA ILE A 49 2.48 -12.46 30.13
C ILE A 49 2.94 -11.79 28.84
N GLU A 50 3.93 -10.90 28.89
CA GLU A 50 4.49 -10.26 27.68
C GLU A 50 5.12 -11.28 26.74
N ASN A 51 5.79 -12.31 27.27
CA ASN A 51 6.37 -13.39 26.46
C ASN A 51 5.29 -14.29 25.83
N ILE A 52 4.15 -14.48 26.49
CA ILE A 52 3.01 -15.26 25.97
C ILE A 52 2.18 -14.44 24.97
N ARG A 53 2.15 -13.11 25.13
CA ARG A 53 1.41 -12.19 24.25
C ARG A 53 2.03 -12.19 22.86
N ASN A 54 1.58 -13.14 22.04
CA ASN A 54 2.04 -13.30 20.67
C ASN A 54 1.37 -12.25 19.78
N GLU A 55 2.05 -11.12 19.60
CA GLU A 55 1.70 -10.10 18.60
C GLU A 55 2.60 -10.25 17.37
N PRO A 56 2.28 -11.15 16.41
CA PRO A 56 3.13 -11.40 15.26
C PRO A 56 3.32 -10.18 14.37
N ILE A 57 2.34 -9.27 14.33
CA ILE A 57 2.38 -8.05 13.51
C ILE A 57 2.78 -6.88 14.40
N LYS A 58 3.91 -6.24 14.13
CA LYS A 58 4.45 -5.14 14.95
C LYS A 58 3.90 -3.79 14.51
N VAL A 59 4.03 -2.78 15.36
CA VAL A 59 3.67 -1.40 15.01
C VAL A 59 4.53 -0.95 13.83
N GLY A 60 3.89 -0.44 12.79
CA GLY A 60 4.51 -0.12 11.49
C GLY A 60 4.34 -1.19 10.42
N ASP A 61 3.94 -2.41 10.77
CA ASP A 61 3.72 -3.49 9.81
C ASP A 61 2.32 -3.40 9.17
N ILE A 62 2.21 -3.97 7.96
CA ILE A 62 0.97 -4.03 7.19
C ILE A 62 0.35 -5.42 7.30
N TYR A 63 -0.94 -5.46 7.59
CA TYR A 63 -1.81 -6.62 7.52
C TYR A 63 -2.65 -6.58 6.25
N THR A 64 -2.47 -7.57 5.36
CA THR A 64 -3.26 -7.72 4.11
C THR A 64 -4.24 -8.87 4.25
N THR A 65 -5.51 -8.64 3.88
CA THR A 65 -6.57 -9.64 4.03
C THR A 65 -7.66 -9.53 2.96
N THR A 66 -8.31 -10.66 2.68
CA THR A 66 -9.54 -10.71 1.87
C THR A 66 -10.80 -10.52 2.71
N ILE A 67 -10.67 -10.51 4.04
CA ILE A 67 -11.80 -10.31 4.96
C ILE A 67 -12.20 -8.83 4.94
N SER A 68 -13.49 -8.58 4.70
CA SER A 68 -14.04 -7.24 4.70
C SER A 68 -14.32 -6.77 6.13
N HIS A 69 -13.28 -6.28 6.81
CA HIS A 69 -13.44 -5.56 8.07
C HIS A 69 -13.99 -4.16 7.78
N ALA A 70 -15.14 -3.79 8.36
CA ALA A 70 -15.75 -2.49 8.14
C ALA A 70 -14.99 -1.34 8.85
N THR A 71 -14.33 -1.62 9.99
CA THR A 71 -13.67 -0.62 10.82
C THR A 71 -12.37 -1.17 11.43
N ALA A 72 -11.50 -0.27 11.89
CA ALA A 72 -10.29 -0.62 12.64
C ALA A 72 -10.57 -1.46 13.89
N ALA A 73 -11.68 -1.19 14.57
CA ALA A 73 -12.12 -1.94 15.73
C ALA A 73 -12.41 -3.41 15.38
N ALA A 74 -12.97 -3.69 14.19
CA ALA A 74 -13.20 -5.06 13.74
C ALA A 74 -11.88 -5.82 13.47
N VAL A 75 -10.82 -5.13 13.06
CA VAL A 75 -9.48 -5.72 12.89
C VAL A 75 -8.83 -6.01 14.24
N ASN A 76 -8.94 -5.09 15.20
CA ASN A 76 -8.50 -5.32 16.57
C ASN A 76 -9.22 -6.53 17.17
N THR A 77 -10.55 -6.62 17.05
CA THR A 77 -11.31 -7.80 17.51
C THR A 77 -10.87 -9.09 16.81
N HIS A 78 -10.47 -9.05 15.53
CA HIS A 78 -10.00 -10.23 14.80
C HIS A 78 -8.64 -10.74 15.30
N HIS A 79 -7.70 -9.83 15.61
CA HIS A 79 -6.37 -10.20 16.10
C HIS A 79 -6.28 -10.32 17.63
N GLY A 80 -7.17 -9.67 18.37
CA GLY A 80 -7.15 -9.56 19.82
C GLY A 80 -6.16 -8.53 20.37
N TYR A 81 -5.53 -7.72 19.50
CA TYR A 81 -4.57 -6.69 19.88
C TYR A 81 -4.43 -5.61 18.80
N GLY A 82 -3.73 -4.54 19.19
CA GLY A 82 -3.28 -3.47 18.30
C GLY A 82 -4.34 -2.43 17.95
N THR A 83 -3.86 -1.26 17.53
CA THR A 83 -4.66 -0.22 16.88
C THR A 83 -4.33 -0.22 15.40
N TRP A 84 -5.37 -0.12 14.57
CA TRP A 84 -5.26 -0.33 13.13
C TRP A 84 -5.80 0.86 12.35
N GLU A 85 -5.25 1.11 11.18
CA GLU A 85 -5.68 2.16 10.26
C GLU A 85 -5.70 1.61 8.83
N ARG A 86 -6.60 2.10 7.97
CA ARG A 86 -6.59 1.74 6.54
C ARG A 86 -5.29 2.21 5.91
N PHE A 87 -4.70 1.35 5.08
CA PHE A 87 -3.46 1.68 4.38
C PHE A 87 -3.63 1.55 2.88
N ALA A 88 -3.12 2.53 2.13
CA ALA A 88 -3.09 2.53 0.66
C ALA A 88 -4.47 2.27 0.00
N GLU A 89 -5.52 2.93 0.47
CA GLU A 89 -6.87 2.77 -0.10
C GLU A 89 -6.89 3.21 -1.58
N GLY A 90 -7.41 2.34 -2.46
CA GLY A 90 -7.44 2.60 -3.90
C GLY A 90 -6.05 2.64 -4.57
N ARG A 91 -5.00 2.16 -3.89
CA ARG A 91 -3.62 2.20 -4.38
C ARG A 91 -3.00 0.81 -4.38
N THR A 92 -2.02 0.60 -5.26
CA THR A 92 -1.15 -0.58 -5.23
C THR A 92 0.10 -0.28 -4.43
N LEU A 93 0.64 -1.28 -3.73
CA LEU A 93 1.91 -1.12 -3.01
C LEU A 93 3.07 -1.23 -3.99
N VAL A 94 4.02 -0.30 -3.87
CA VAL A 94 5.27 -0.31 -4.63
C VAL A 94 6.42 -0.45 -3.64
N GLY A 95 7.37 -1.32 -3.96
CA GLY A 95 8.55 -1.54 -3.14
C GLY A 95 9.47 -0.33 -3.17
N TYR A 96 9.97 0.06 -2.00
CA TYR A 96 11.03 1.05 -1.89
C TYR A 96 12.27 0.60 -2.67
N SER A 97 12.81 1.47 -3.52
CA SER A 97 13.97 1.16 -4.34
C SER A 97 15.19 1.98 -3.94
N THR A 98 16.33 1.30 -3.79
CA THR A 98 17.66 1.91 -3.64
C THR A 98 18.42 2.00 -4.97
N LYS A 99 17.82 1.55 -6.08
CA LYS A 99 18.48 1.53 -7.39
C LYS A 99 18.55 2.94 -7.96
N SER A 100 19.72 3.31 -8.49
CA SER A 100 19.93 4.65 -9.07
C SER A 100 19.08 4.90 -10.31
N THR A 101 18.85 3.87 -11.12
CA THR A 101 18.11 3.91 -12.40
C THR A 101 16.61 4.10 -12.25
N ASP A 102 16.07 3.81 -11.06
CA ASP A 102 14.64 3.89 -10.82
C ASP A 102 14.23 5.35 -10.59
N ILE A 103 12.95 5.64 -10.87
CA ILE A 103 12.36 6.97 -10.72
C ILE A 103 12.41 7.46 -9.27
N ALA A 104 12.33 8.77 -9.06
CA ALA A 104 12.47 9.38 -7.75
C ALA A 104 11.34 8.99 -6.78
N GLU A 105 10.16 8.71 -7.32
CA GLU A 105 8.94 8.37 -6.60
C GLU A 105 9.10 7.08 -5.79
N TYR A 106 9.95 6.14 -6.23
CA TYR A 106 10.22 4.88 -5.54
C TYR A 106 11.23 5.03 -4.39
N LYS A 107 11.84 6.20 -4.23
CA LYS A 107 12.95 6.45 -3.31
C LYS A 107 12.52 7.16 -2.01
N THR A 108 11.23 7.44 -1.87
CA THR A 108 10.67 8.10 -0.68
C THR A 108 9.61 7.21 -0.05
N MET A 109 9.81 6.81 1.21
CA MET A 109 8.83 6.02 1.95
C MET A 109 7.54 6.80 2.15
N GLY A 110 6.40 6.16 1.91
CA GLY A 110 5.08 6.78 2.05
C GLY A 110 4.70 7.75 0.91
N ASN A 111 5.51 7.84 -0.14
CA ASN A 111 5.15 8.64 -1.31
C ASN A 111 3.94 8.03 -2.05
N GLU A 112 3.06 8.90 -2.55
CA GLU A 112 1.87 8.50 -3.30
C GLU A 112 1.92 9.07 -4.72
N PHE A 113 1.70 8.23 -5.72
CA PHE A 113 1.76 8.60 -7.13
C PHE A 113 0.94 7.63 -7.99
N GLY A 114 0.76 7.98 -9.26
CA GLY A 114 -0.01 7.21 -10.24
C GLY A 114 -1.34 7.88 -10.60
N GLU A 115 -1.99 7.36 -11.63
CA GLU A 115 -3.26 7.87 -12.16
C GLU A 115 -4.20 6.73 -12.58
N ASN A 116 -5.50 6.91 -12.34
CA ASN A 116 -6.51 5.91 -12.76
C ASN A 116 -6.83 6.02 -14.25
N THR A 117 -6.80 7.24 -14.80
CA THR A 117 -7.06 7.51 -16.21
C THR A 117 -6.06 8.50 -16.75
N HIS A 118 -5.60 8.26 -17.98
CA HIS A 118 -4.59 9.09 -18.64
C HIS A 118 -5.14 9.69 -19.94
N LYS A 119 -4.87 10.97 -20.18
CA LYS A 119 -5.19 11.64 -21.44
C LYS A 119 -3.89 11.94 -22.18
N LEU A 120 -3.77 11.37 -23.39
CA LEU A 120 -2.59 11.57 -24.23
C LEU A 120 -2.36 13.05 -24.53
N THR A 121 -1.10 13.45 -24.43
CA THR A 121 -0.60 14.77 -24.78
C THR A 121 0.04 14.76 -26.17
N VAL A 122 0.30 15.95 -26.71
CA VAL A 122 0.97 16.08 -28.02
C VAL A 122 2.38 15.49 -27.98
N ASP A 123 3.09 15.64 -26.86
CA ASP A 123 4.46 15.15 -26.69
C ASP A 123 4.55 13.62 -26.63
N GLU A 124 3.44 12.96 -26.29
CA GLU A 124 3.32 11.49 -26.25
C GLU A 124 2.94 10.89 -27.61
N MET A 125 2.66 11.73 -28.62
CA MET A 125 2.33 11.25 -29.96
C MET A 125 3.60 10.81 -30.73
N PRO A 126 3.64 9.56 -31.23
CA PRO A 126 4.70 9.16 -32.14
C PRO A 126 4.68 9.99 -33.43
N SER A 127 5.87 10.28 -33.96
CA SER A 127 6.02 10.90 -35.28
C SER A 127 5.33 10.05 -36.34
N HIS A 128 4.39 10.65 -37.07
CA HIS A 128 3.63 10.02 -38.14
C HIS A 128 3.48 10.98 -39.33
N ARG A 129 3.19 10.45 -40.53
CA ARG A 129 3.04 11.27 -41.75
C ARG A 129 1.70 11.01 -42.41
N HIS A 130 1.04 12.10 -42.81
CA HIS A 130 -0.14 12.06 -43.67
C HIS A 130 0.27 12.22 -45.13
N THR A 131 -0.29 11.42 -46.03
CA THR A 131 -0.02 11.50 -47.47
C THR A 131 -1.33 11.60 -48.22
N LEU A 132 -1.54 12.69 -48.95
CA LEU A 132 -2.67 12.84 -49.87
C LEU A 132 -2.14 12.75 -51.30
N LYS A 133 -2.75 11.87 -52.11
CA LYS A 133 -2.42 11.76 -53.54
C LYS A 133 -3.44 12.56 -54.34
N HIS A 134 -2.95 13.39 -55.25
CA HIS A 134 -3.78 14.13 -56.20
C HIS A 134 -3.70 13.43 -57.56
N GLY A 135 -4.82 12.91 -58.06
CA GLY A 135 -4.92 12.39 -59.43
C GLY A 135 -5.14 13.53 -60.41
N ARG A 136 -4.35 13.61 -61.49
CA ARG A 136 -4.50 14.64 -62.53
C ARG A 136 -5.31 14.21 -63.75
N ASP A 137 -5.79 12.98 -63.81
CA ASP A 137 -6.31 12.42 -65.06
C ASP A 137 -7.79 12.05 -65.00
N ASN A 138 -8.46 12.27 -66.14
CA ASN A 138 -9.86 12.05 -66.47
C ASN A 138 -10.25 10.55 -66.46
N GLY A 139 -9.95 9.87 -65.36
CA GLY A 139 -10.01 8.42 -65.20
C GLY A 139 -9.60 7.99 -63.79
N ILE A 140 -10.12 8.67 -62.76
CA ILE A 140 -10.11 8.13 -61.41
C ILE A 140 -10.96 6.86 -61.45
N THR A 141 -10.32 5.69 -61.51
CA THR A 141 -10.99 4.44 -61.19
C THR A 141 -11.24 4.46 -59.69
N ASP A 142 -12.51 4.43 -59.29
CA ASP A 142 -13.10 4.64 -57.94
C ASP A 142 -12.52 3.84 -56.73
N ASN A 143 -11.31 3.30 -56.81
CA ASN A 143 -10.78 2.35 -55.83
C ASN A 143 -9.50 2.79 -55.09
N ASP A 144 -8.95 3.98 -55.35
CA ASP A 144 -7.81 4.51 -54.59
C ASP A 144 -8.29 5.36 -53.40
N ALA A 145 -8.36 4.73 -52.22
CA ALA A 145 -8.65 5.41 -50.96
C ALA A 145 -7.66 6.57 -50.72
N GLY A 146 -8.18 7.80 -50.63
CA GLY A 146 -7.39 9.02 -50.40
C GLY A 146 -7.24 9.98 -51.60
N THR A 147 -8.02 9.78 -52.66
CA THR A 147 -8.09 10.72 -53.80
C THR A 147 -9.12 11.81 -53.53
N ILE A 148 -8.72 13.08 -53.62
CA ILE A 148 -9.66 14.22 -53.58
C ILE A 148 -10.33 14.30 -54.96
N ALA A 149 -11.61 13.96 -55.05
CA ALA A 149 -12.39 14.22 -56.24
C ALA A 149 -12.76 15.71 -56.27
N SER A 150 -12.37 16.41 -57.34
CA SER A 150 -12.84 17.76 -57.62
C SER A 150 -13.92 17.70 -58.70
N ASP A 151 -15.10 18.24 -58.42
CA ASP A 151 -16.19 18.36 -59.42
C ASP A 151 -15.86 19.32 -60.58
N THR A 152 -14.69 19.95 -60.56
CA THR A 152 -14.21 20.86 -61.59
C THR A 152 -12.94 20.31 -62.26
N PRO A 153 -12.81 20.39 -63.59
CA PRO A 153 -11.57 20.03 -64.27
C PRO A 153 -10.42 20.91 -63.77
N ILE A 154 -9.44 20.32 -63.09
CA ILE A 154 -8.29 21.05 -62.56
C ILE A 154 -7.30 21.28 -63.71
N TRP A 155 -7.27 22.50 -64.23
CA TRP A 155 -6.26 22.92 -65.19
C TRP A 155 -4.95 23.22 -64.47
N SER A 156 -3.82 22.83 -65.06
CA SER A 156 -2.48 23.04 -64.50
C SER A 156 -2.31 24.51 -64.09
N ASN A 157 -2.13 24.77 -62.78
CA ASN A 157 -1.94 26.05 -62.05
C ASN A 157 -3.02 26.47 -61.02
N GLN A 158 -4.04 25.68 -60.74
CA GLN A 158 -5.00 26.02 -59.68
C GLN A 158 -4.46 25.69 -58.27
N TYR A 159 -4.48 26.68 -57.36
CA TYR A 159 -4.24 26.49 -55.92
C TYR A 159 -5.40 25.68 -55.33
N ILE A 160 -5.13 24.46 -54.86
CA ILE A 160 -6.09 23.66 -54.11
C ILE A 160 -5.93 24.07 -52.64
N PRO A 161 -6.96 24.65 -51.98
CA PRO A 161 -6.88 24.97 -50.57
C PRO A 161 -6.58 23.70 -49.76
N ASP A 162 -5.78 23.84 -48.69
CA ASP A 162 -5.39 22.73 -47.81
C ASP A 162 -6.59 21.82 -47.52
N SER A 163 -6.59 20.64 -48.14
CA SER A 163 -7.56 19.60 -47.89
C SER A 163 -7.18 18.93 -46.58
N THR A 164 -7.85 19.32 -45.50
CA THR A 164 -7.64 18.73 -44.19
C THR A 164 -8.35 17.38 -44.13
N ILE A 165 -7.63 16.34 -43.69
CA ILE A 165 -8.29 15.15 -43.15
C ILE A 165 -8.96 15.58 -41.84
N GLY A 166 -10.26 15.33 -41.70
CA GLY A 166 -10.98 15.68 -40.48
C GLY A 166 -10.36 15.01 -39.26
N SER A 167 -10.46 15.65 -38.10
CA SER A 167 -10.01 15.05 -36.84
C SER A 167 -10.83 13.80 -36.54
N ALA A 168 -10.15 12.72 -36.13
CA ALA A 168 -10.77 11.50 -35.62
C ALA A 168 -10.37 11.29 -34.15
N GLY A 169 -11.29 10.74 -33.36
CA GLY A 169 -11.10 10.50 -31.92
C GLY A 169 -11.85 11.51 -31.05
N GLY A 170 -12.10 11.11 -29.79
CA GLY A 170 -12.88 11.90 -28.82
C GLY A 170 -12.06 12.67 -27.80
N ASP A 171 -10.73 12.57 -27.87
CA ASP A 171 -9.79 13.23 -26.94
C ASP A 171 -10.13 13.00 -25.45
N GLN A 172 -10.67 11.81 -25.16
CA GLN A 172 -11.07 11.39 -23.82
C GLN A 172 -9.94 10.62 -23.13
N PRO A 173 -9.80 10.75 -21.80
CA PRO A 173 -8.89 9.91 -21.03
C PRO A 173 -9.23 8.42 -21.17
N HIS A 174 -8.22 7.56 -21.16
CA HIS A 174 -8.38 6.11 -21.15
C HIS A 174 -7.99 5.51 -19.79
N ASN A 175 -8.53 4.33 -19.47
CA ASN A 175 -8.21 3.61 -18.25
C ASN A 175 -6.72 3.21 -18.23
N ASN A 176 -6.02 3.58 -17.15
CA ASN A 176 -4.63 3.19 -16.87
C ASN A 176 -4.55 2.12 -15.75
N THR A 177 -5.70 1.67 -15.24
CA THR A 177 -5.75 0.64 -14.18
C THR A 177 -5.58 -0.74 -14.79
N GLN A 178 -4.51 -1.44 -14.39
CA GLN A 178 -4.29 -2.84 -14.74
C GLN A 178 -5.37 -3.76 -14.12
N PRO A 179 -5.64 -4.95 -14.71
CA PRO A 179 -6.52 -5.94 -14.08
C PRO A 179 -6.09 -6.24 -12.64
N SER A 180 -7.00 -6.00 -11.69
CA SER A 180 -6.69 -5.99 -10.26
C SER A 180 -7.78 -6.71 -9.45
N LYS A 181 -7.42 -7.20 -8.25
CA LYS A 181 -8.36 -7.78 -7.29
C LYS A 181 -8.28 -7.02 -5.96
N VAL A 182 -9.43 -6.56 -5.48
CA VAL A 182 -9.50 -5.74 -4.26
C VAL A 182 -9.24 -6.61 -3.03
N VAL A 183 -8.29 -6.16 -2.21
CA VAL A 183 -7.99 -6.69 -0.87
C VAL A 183 -7.89 -5.51 0.09
N ALA A 184 -8.04 -5.78 1.39
CA ALA A 184 -7.87 -4.77 2.43
C ALA A 184 -6.43 -4.79 2.95
N ASN A 185 -5.82 -3.62 3.05
CA ASN A 185 -4.55 -3.41 3.76
C ASN A 185 -4.80 -2.54 4.99
N TRP A 186 -4.20 -2.93 6.11
CA TRP A 186 -4.28 -2.24 7.39
C TRP A 186 -2.89 -2.03 7.98
N LEU A 187 -2.59 -0.83 8.45
CA LEU A 187 -1.36 -0.49 9.16
C LEU A 187 -1.60 -0.61 10.67
N ARG A 188 -0.69 -1.28 11.39
CA ARG A 188 -0.71 -1.25 12.85
C ARG A 188 -0.03 0.02 13.37
N THR A 189 -0.76 0.85 14.12
CA THR A 189 -0.27 2.13 14.65
C THR A 189 0.07 2.11 16.13
N ALA A 190 -0.48 1.17 16.90
CA ALA A 190 -0.13 0.90 18.31
C ALA A 190 -0.39 -0.58 18.66
#